data_AF-A0A537C9U1-F1
#
_entry.id   AF-A0A537C9U1-F1
#
_cell.length_a   1.000
_cell.length_b   1.000
_cell.length_c   1.000
_cell.angle_alpha   90.00
_cell.angle_beta   90.00
_cell.angle_gamma   90.00
#
_symmetry.space_group_name_H-M   'P 1'
#
loop_
_entity.id
_entity.type
_entity.pdbx_description
1 polymer ?
#
loop_
_entity_poly.entity_id
_entity_poly.type
_entity_poly.pdbx_seq_one_letter_code
_entity_poly.pdbx_strand_id
1 'polypeptide(L)' 'PVSLTGRFALILAVNPSAMQSGSVKEFVDAAKRSPGKIDYGAPGPGSPIHLAMEFFKQRADIIMTPIPYKGGADA' A
#
# COMPACT_ATOMS: atom_id res chain seq x y z
N PRO A 1 -6.67 7.53 31.67
CA PRO A 1 -5.64 6.52 31.31
C PRO A 1 -5.73 6.15 29.82
N VAL A 2 -4.61 6.21 29.11
CA VAL A 2 -4.53 5.75 27.70
C VAL A 2 -3.85 4.37 27.72
N SER A 3 -4.56 3.34 27.28
CA SER A 3 -4.08 1.95 27.26
C SER A 3 -4.21 1.37 25.85
N LEU A 4 -3.22 0.58 25.42
CA LEU A 4 -3.22 -0.04 24.09
C LEU A 4 -4.28 -1.17 24.02
N THR A 5 -5.33 -0.96 23.24
CA THR A 5 -6.44 -1.93 23.13
C THR A 5 -6.23 -2.98 22.02
N GLY A 6 -5.43 -2.68 21.00
CA GLY A 6 -5.20 -3.61 19.89
C GLY A 6 -4.06 -3.18 18.97
N ARG A 7 -3.50 -4.16 18.26
CA ARG A 7 -2.48 -3.96 17.23
C ARG A 7 -2.79 -4.91 16.07
N PHE A 8 -2.78 -4.38 14.86
CA PHE A 8 -2.96 -5.16 13.64
C PHE A 8 -1.77 -4.88 12.70
N ALA A 9 -1.26 -5.93 12.07
CA ALA A 9 -0.23 -5.81 11.06
C ALA A 9 -0.87 -5.43 9.72
N LEU A 10 -0.24 -4.50 9.00
CA LEU A 10 -0.59 -4.17 7.63
C LEU A 10 0.26 -5.02 6.68
N ILE A 11 -0.35 -5.54 5.62
CA ILE A 11 0.30 -6.42 4.65
C ILE A 11 0.26 -5.76 3.27
N LEU A 12 1.37 -5.80 2.54
CA LEU A 12 1.42 -5.43 1.14
C LEU A 12 0.96 -6.62 0.29
N ALA A 13 -0.15 -6.44 -0.42
CA ALA A 13 -0.69 -7.45 -1.33
C ALA A 13 -0.63 -6.93 -2.77
N VAL A 14 -0.29 -7.82 -3.71
CA VAL A 14 -0.16 -7.52 -5.14
C VAL A 14 -0.98 -8.54 -5.91
N ASN A 15 -1.72 -8.09 -6.93
CA ASN A 15 -2.43 -9.00 -7.82
C ASN A 15 -1.42 -9.70 -8.76
N PRO A 16 -1.26 -11.03 -8.68
CA PRO A 16 -0.25 -11.75 -9.46
C PRO A 16 -0.54 -11.75 -10.97
N SER A 17 -1.81 -11.59 -11.38
CA SER A 17 -2.18 -11.44 -12.79
C SER A 17 -1.83 -10.06 -13.34
N ALA A 18 -1.79 -9.03 -12.49
CA ALA A 18 -1.44 -7.67 -12.88
C ALA A 18 0.08 -7.45 -12.83
N MET A 19 0.77 -8.05 -11.86
CA MET A 19 2.22 -7.91 -11.69
C MET A 19 2.81 -9.11 -10.97
N GLN A 20 3.80 -9.73 -11.58
CA GLN A 20 4.60 -10.80 -10.97
C GLN A 20 5.76 -10.18 -10.20
N SER A 21 5.59 -10.03 -8.90
CA SER A 21 6.66 -9.69 -7.96
C SER A 21 6.68 -10.72 -6.85
N GLY A 22 7.70 -11.58 -6.83
CA GLY A 22 7.90 -12.60 -5.78
C GLY A 22 8.54 -12.03 -4.52
N SER A 23 9.07 -10.81 -4.59
CA SER A 23 9.72 -10.13 -3.47
C SER A 23 9.40 -8.64 -3.43
N VAL A 24 9.54 -8.03 -2.24
CA VAL A 24 9.41 -6.58 -2.06
C VAL A 24 10.45 -5.84 -2.91
N LYS A 25 11.65 -6.41 -3.08
CA LYS A 25 12.69 -5.83 -3.93
C LYS A 25 12.24 -5.75 -5.39
N GLU A 26 11.72 -6.84 -5.94
CA GLU A 26 11.19 -6.87 -7.31
C GLU A 26 10.04 -5.89 -7.50
N PHE A 27 9.16 -5.79 -6.51
CA PHE A 27 8.08 -4.79 -6.50
C PHE A 27 8.62 -3.36 -6.58
N VAL A 28 9.59 -3.01 -5.73
CA VAL A 28 10.18 -1.67 -5.72
C VAL A 28 10.92 -1.39 -7.02
N ASP A 29 11.69 -2.35 -7.54
CA ASP A 29 12.39 -2.21 -8.82
C ASP A 29 11.40 -2.00 -9.99
N ALA A 30 10.25 -2.69 -9.98
CA ALA A 30 9.17 -2.48 -10.95
C ALA A 30 8.53 -1.09 -10.80
N ALA A 31 8.24 -0.65 -9.58
CA ALA A 31 7.67 0.65 -9.29
C ALA A 31 8.60 1.81 -9.70
N LYS A 32 9.92 1.64 -9.56
CA LYS A 32 10.92 2.61 -10.02
C LYS A 32 11.03 2.71 -11.54
N ARG A 33 10.89 1.58 -12.25
CA ARG A 33 10.93 1.56 -13.73
C ARG A 33 9.71 2.26 -14.35
N SER A 34 8.58 2.25 -13.64
CA SER A 34 7.30 2.74 -14.15
C SER A 34 6.62 3.68 -13.14
N PRO A 35 7.19 4.87 -12.87
CA PRO A 35 6.66 5.79 -11.86
C PRO A 35 5.23 6.23 -12.19
N GLY A 36 4.33 6.14 -11.20
CA GLY A 36 2.92 6.55 -11.32
C GLY A 36 2.04 5.60 -12.14
N LYS A 37 2.57 4.45 -12.60
CA LYS A 37 1.80 3.43 -13.34
C LYS A 37 1.21 2.34 -12.45
N ILE A 38 1.64 2.27 -11.18
CA ILE A 38 1.13 1.31 -10.22
C ILE A 38 0.15 2.03 -9.30
N ASP A 39 -1.08 1.53 -9.30
CA ASP A 39 -2.15 1.98 -8.43
C ASP A 39 -2.16 1.15 -7.14
N TYR A 40 -2.63 1.73 -6.04
CA TYR A 40 -2.92 0.98 -4.81
C TYR A 40 -4.25 1.38 -4.21
N GLY A 41 -4.94 0.41 -3.62
CA GLY A 41 -6.19 0.63 -2.91
C GLY A 41 -5.97 1.08 -1.47
N ALA A 42 -6.70 2.10 -1.01
CA ALA A 42 -6.78 2.45 0.40
C ALA A 42 -8.18 2.97 0.78
N PRO A 43 -8.61 2.86 2.06
CA PRO A 43 -9.91 3.36 2.55
C PRO A 43 -10.17 4.86 2.35
N GLY A 44 -9.17 5.63 1.91
CA GLY A 44 -9.19 7.07 1.75
C GLY A 44 -8.00 7.76 2.43
N PRO A 45 -7.80 9.07 2.18
CA PRO A 45 -6.77 9.88 2.82
C PRO A 45 -6.87 9.82 4.35
N GLY A 46 -5.71 9.69 5.03
CA GLY A 46 -5.64 9.65 6.49
C GLY A 46 -5.94 8.28 7.13
N SER A 47 -6.40 7.29 6.37
CA SER A 47 -6.54 5.92 6.88
C SER A 47 -5.18 5.28 7.21
N PRO A 48 -5.10 4.31 8.15
CA PRO A 48 -3.84 3.64 8.48
C PRO A 48 -3.14 3.00 7.27
N ILE A 49 -3.92 2.43 6.34
CA ILE A 49 -3.40 1.84 5.09
C ILE A 49 -2.84 2.93 4.17
N HIS A 50 -3.55 4.06 4.01
CA HIS A 50 -3.06 5.18 3.21
C HIS A 50 -1.74 5.73 3.77
N LEU A 51 -1.68 5.98 5.09
CA LEU A 51 -0.48 6.49 5.75
C LEU A 51 0.70 5.52 5.65
N ALA A 52 0.45 4.22 5.82
CA ALA A 52 1.49 3.20 5.66
C ALA A 52 2.05 3.16 4.24
N MET A 53 1.18 3.31 3.22
CA MET A 53 1.61 3.37 1.83
C MET A 53 2.35 4.66 1.49
N GLU A 54 1.94 5.82 2.02
CA GLU A 54 2.72 7.05 1.88
C GLU A 54 4.12 6.89 2.48
N PHE A 55 4.21 6.33 3.69
CA PHE A 55 5.48 6.06 4.34
C PHE A 55 6.34 5.08 3.53
N PHE A 56 5.74 4.04 2.96
CA PHE A 56 6.44 3.08 2.11
C PHE A 56 6.98 3.75 0.84
N LYS A 57 6.17 4.57 0.15
CA LYS A 57 6.58 5.32 -1.04
C LYS A 57 7.76 6.23 -0.75
N GLN A 58 7.72 6.97 0.35
CA GLN A 58 8.81 7.83 0.79
C GLN A 58 10.09 7.05 1.08
N ARG A 59 9.99 5.91 1.77
CA ARG A 59 11.16 5.09 2.14
C ARG A 59 11.77 4.35 0.95
N ALA A 60 10.93 3.90 0.01
CA ALA A 60 11.36 3.16 -1.17
C ALA A 60 11.73 4.08 -2.34
N ASP A 61 11.42 5.37 -2.26
CA ASP A 61 11.59 6.36 -3.34
C ASP A 61 10.84 5.93 -4.61
N ILE A 62 9.53 5.73 -4.48
CA ILE A 62 8.64 5.29 -5.57
C ILE A 62 7.39 6.15 -5.65
N ILE A 63 6.81 6.23 -6.86
CA ILE A 63 5.59 6.98 -7.13
C ILE A 63 4.47 5.99 -7.46
N MET A 64 3.40 6.04 -6.68
CA MET A 64 2.19 5.22 -6.89
C MET A 64 0.94 6.06 -6.64
N THR A 65 -0.15 5.72 -7.32
CA THR A 65 -1.41 6.46 -7.28
C THR A 65 -2.39 5.82 -6.29
N PRO A 66 -2.89 6.55 -5.28
CA PRO A 66 -3.94 6.05 -4.40
C PRO A 66 -5.29 6.01 -5.11
N ILE A 67 -5.94 4.87 -5.09
CA ILE A 67 -7.34 4.69 -5.49
C ILE A 67 -8.18 4.50 -4.22
N PRO A 68 -9.09 5.42 -3.89
CA PRO A 68 -9.92 5.30 -2.70
C PRO A 68 -10.96 4.20 -2.89
N TYR A 69 -10.94 3.21 -2.01
CA TYR A 69 -11.99 2.20 -1.87
C TYR A 69 -12.71 2.43 -0.55
N LYS A 70 -14.00 2.07 -0.45
CA LYS A 70 -14.69 2.12 0.85
C LYS A 70 -14.05 1.08 1.76
N GLY A 71 -13.59 1.51 2.94
CA GLY A 71 -12.97 0.63 3.93
C GLY A 71 -13.98 -0.37 4.45
N GLY A 72 -13.87 -1.61 3.98
CA GLY A 72 -14.81 -2.69 4.20
C GLY A 72 -14.98 -3.47 2.90
N ALA A 73 -14.22 -4.55 2.75
CA ALA A 73 -14.84 -5.71 2.10
C ALA A 73 -16.12 -5.95 2.91
N ASP A 74 -17.29 -5.95 2.26
CA ASP A 74 -18.62 -5.97 2.89
C ASP A 74 -18.59 -6.56 4.31
N ALA A 75 -18.82 -5.70 5.31
CA ALA A 75 -19.03 -6.15 6.68
C ALA A 75 -20.43 -6.75 6.81
#